data_AF-A0A970ZIT3-F1
#
_entry.id   AF-A0A970ZIT3-F1
#
_cell.length_a   1.000
_cell.length_b   1.000
_cell.length_c   1.000
_cell.angle_alpha   90.00
_cell.angle_beta   90.00
_cell.angle_gamma   90.00
#
_symmetry.space_group_name_H-M   'P 1'
#
loop_
_entity.id
_entity.type
_entity.pdbx_description
1 polymer ?
#
loop_
_entity_poly.entity_id
_entity_poly.type
_entity_poly.pdbx_seq_one_letter_code
_entity_poly.pdbx_strand_id
1 'polypeptide(L)'
;MKTIKCVVLTIALCIAASPAAAELPDGWQAISNEELDSQRGGFTTDSGMEISLGIMKNVVIDGVVQFVTTLNIPNLATTTELPEFNTEMPLDGFVTGESSILADAGTIVLNQGLNTVIQNSMDGRVIEVNTIINAQIDNMNLFREIGLMNLINEQLMKAMR
;
A
#
# COMPACT_ATOMS: atom_id res chain seq x y z
N MET A 1 50.99 14.23 13.47
CA MET A 1 50.13 13.56 14.47
C MET A 1 48.96 14.47 14.86
N LYS A 2 47.94 14.63 13.99
CA LYS A 2 46.81 15.56 14.25
C LYS A 2 45.49 15.20 13.55
N THR A 3 45.33 13.97 13.06
CA THR A 3 44.17 13.57 12.25
C THR A 3 43.20 12.60 12.92
N ILE A 4 43.52 12.11 14.14
CA ILE A 4 42.72 11.06 14.82
C ILE A 4 41.59 11.65 15.69
N LYS A 5 41.59 12.96 15.98
CA LYS A 5 40.58 13.59 16.86
C LYS A 5 39.24 13.91 16.19
N CYS A 6 39.13 13.88 14.85
CA CYS A 6 37.87 14.18 14.14
C CYS A 6 36.91 12.98 14.03
N VAL A 7 37.43 11.75 14.05
CA VAL A 7 36.59 10.57 13.79
C VAL A 7 35.73 10.19 15.00
N VAL A 8 36.22 10.45 16.22
CA VAL A 8 35.48 10.09 17.45
C VAL A 8 34.30 11.04 17.73
N LEU A 9 34.36 12.30 17.29
CA LEU A 9 33.30 13.28 17.56
C LEU A 9 32.03 13.06 16.72
N THR A 10 32.14 12.31 15.61
CA THR A 10 31.02 12.14 14.67
C THR A 10 30.14 10.91 14.99
N ILE A 11 30.65 9.95 15.77
CA ILE A 11 29.90 8.74 16.16
C ILE A 11 28.95 9.01 17.35
N ALA A 12 29.15 10.11 18.09
CA ALA A 12 28.31 10.45 19.25
C ALA A 12 27.00 11.19 18.92
N LEU A 13 26.79 11.61 17.65
CA LEU A 13 25.60 12.40 17.28
C LEU A 13 24.46 11.57 16.66
N CYS A 14 24.64 10.25 16.47
CA CYS A 14 23.62 9.38 15.85
C CYS A 14 22.66 8.69 16.83
N ILE A 15 22.64 9.02 18.12
CA ILE A 15 21.77 8.35 19.12
C ILE A 15 20.53 9.18 19.50
N ALA A 16 20.25 10.31 18.82
CA ALA A 16 19.08 11.14 19.15
C ALA A 16 18.25 11.58 17.94
N ALA A 17 18.12 10.74 16.92
CA ALA A 17 17.02 10.89 15.96
C ALA A 17 15.73 10.33 16.59
N SER A 18 15.22 11.00 17.63
CA SER A 18 13.80 10.90 17.93
C SER A 18 13.04 11.31 16.66
N PRO A 19 11.93 10.65 16.30
CA PRO A 19 11.09 11.18 15.24
C PRO A 19 10.76 12.60 15.65
N ALA A 20 11.08 13.58 14.80
CA ALA A 20 10.70 14.96 15.03
C ALA A 20 9.21 14.96 15.36
N ALA A 21 8.87 15.18 16.63
CA ALA A 21 7.52 15.38 17.05
C ALA A 21 7.09 16.66 16.33
N ALA A 22 6.37 16.50 15.22
CA ALA A 22 5.74 17.61 14.56
C ALA A 22 4.88 18.29 15.63
N GLU A 23 5.25 19.53 15.97
CA GLU A 23 4.52 20.31 16.96
C GLU A 23 3.09 20.47 16.42
N LEU A 24 2.15 19.84 17.13
CA LEU A 24 0.75 19.86 16.72
C LEU A 24 0.29 21.33 16.72
N PRO A 25 -0.48 21.77 15.70
CA PRO A 25 -0.99 23.13 15.66
C PRO A 25 -1.78 23.46 16.95
N ASP A 26 -1.76 24.72 17.39
CA ASP A 26 -2.46 25.15 18.61
C ASP A 26 -3.93 24.69 18.60
N GLY A 27 -4.34 24.01 19.66
CA GLY A 27 -5.69 23.45 19.81
C GLY A 27 -5.89 22.02 19.30
N TRP A 28 -4.87 21.39 18.71
CA TRP A 28 -4.94 19.99 18.30
C TRP A 28 -4.47 19.06 19.42
N GLN A 29 -5.36 18.21 19.91
CA GLN A 29 -5.03 17.19 20.89
C GLN A 29 -4.80 15.85 20.18
N ALA A 30 -3.69 15.18 20.48
CA ALA A 30 -3.46 13.82 20.03
C ALA A 30 -4.53 12.90 20.64
N ILE A 31 -5.25 12.19 19.78
CA ILE A 31 -6.25 11.19 20.18
C ILE A 31 -5.60 9.81 20.17
N SER A 32 -6.10 8.85 20.95
CA SER A 32 -5.47 7.53 21.03
C SER A 32 -5.59 6.79 19.70
N ASN A 33 -4.70 5.82 19.46
CA ASN A 33 -4.74 5.02 18.22
C ASN A 33 -6.05 4.24 18.10
N GLU A 34 -6.58 3.73 19.21
CA GLU A 34 -7.83 2.98 19.27
C GLU A 34 -9.03 3.85 18.87
N GLU A 35 -9.04 5.11 19.32
CA GLU A 35 -10.07 6.07 18.96
C GLU A 35 -9.94 6.53 17.51
N LEU A 36 -8.71 6.73 17.01
CA LEU A 36 -8.48 6.93 15.56
C LEU A 36 -8.97 5.75 14.74
N ASP A 37 -8.73 4.52 15.18
CA ASP A 37 -9.16 3.31 14.49
C ASP A 37 -10.69 3.21 14.44
N SER A 38 -11.36 3.51 15.55
CA SER A 38 -12.83 3.58 15.60
C SER A 38 -13.38 4.65 14.65
N GLN A 39 -12.81 5.85 14.66
CA GLN A 39 -13.24 6.95 13.79
C GLN A 39 -12.93 6.70 12.31
N ARG A 40 -11.86 5.96 12.00
CA ARG A 40 -11.52 5.53 10.63
C ARG A 40 -12.34 4.33 10.14
N GLY A 41 -13.22 3.77 10.99
CA GLY A 41 -14.07 2.63 10.67
C GLY A 41 -13.37 1.27 10.72
N GLY A 42 -12.08 1.22 11.05
CA GLY A 42 -11.26 0.01 11.07
C GLY A 42 -11.16 -0.74 9.73
N PHE A 43 -10.25 -1.72 9.65
CA PHE A 43 -10.24 -2.72 8.56
C PHE A 43 -10.99 -4.00 8.94
N THR A 44 -11.26 -4.17 10.23
CA THR A 44 -12.01 -5.28 10.81
C THR A 44 -13.38 -4.75 11.21
N THR A 45 -14.43 -5.21 10.55
CA THR A 45 -15.76 -5.03 11.10
C THR A 45 -16.23 -6.38 11.61
N ASP A 46 -16.52 -6.47 12.91
CA ASP A 46 -17.13 -7.65 13.55
C ASP A 46 -18.44 -8.08 12.86
N SER A 47 -19.00 -7.20 12.01
CA SER A 47 -20.19 -7.38 11.16
C SER A 47 -19.95 -8.13 9.84
N GLY A 48 -18.75 -8.69 9.61
CA GLY A 48 -18.51 -9.60 8.48
C GLY A 48 -18.39 -8.91 7.12
N MET A 49 -17.90 -7.67 7.09
CA MET A 49 -17.48 -7.00 5.85
C MET A 49 -16.07 -7.47 5.49
N GLU A 50 -15.91 -8.03 4.29
CA GLU A 50 -14.62 -8.46 3.77
C GLU A 50 -14.15 -7.45 2.72
N ILE A 51 -12.97 -6.87 2.93
CA ILE A 51 -12.36 -5.91 2.00
C ILE A 51 -11.15 -6.57 1.36
N SER A 52 -11.17 -6.68 0.04
CA SER A 52 -10.04 -7.13 -0.76
C SER A 52 -9.47 -5.99 -1.61
N LEU A 53 -8.14 -5.99 -1.78
CA LEU A 53 -7.42 -4.97 -2.51
C LEU A 53 -6.47 -5.59 -3.54
N GLY A 54 -6.68 -5.28 -4.81
CA GLY A 54 -5.73 -5.58 -5.90
C GLY A 54 -5.06 -4.31 -6.36
N ILE A 55 -3.73 -4.24 -6.33
CA ILE A 55 -2.95 -3.14 -6.89
C ILE A 55 -2.14 -3.67 -8.07
N MET A 56 -2.27 -3.03 -9.23
CA MET A 56 -1.48 -3.32 -10.41
C MET A 56 -0.72 -2.07 -10.83
N LYS A 57 0.57 -2.21 -11.10
CA LYS A 57 1.41 -1.15 -11.66
C LYS A 57 2.01 -1.62 -12.97
N ASN A 58 1.80 -0.85 -14.03
CA ASN A 58 2.41 -1.08 -15.33
C ASN A 58 3.41 0.05 -15.64
N VAL A 59 4.63 -0.33 -16.02
CA VAL A 59 5.67 0.60 -16.51
C VAL A 59 5.87 0.34 -17.99
N VAL A 60 5.56 1.33 -18.81
CA VAL A 60 5.62 1.28 -20.27
C VAL A 60 6.58 2.35 -20.76
N ILE A 61 7.47 1.99 -21.68
CA ILE A 61 8.38 2.92 -22.35
C ILE A 61 8.19 2.80 -23.85
N ASP A 62 7.88 3.92 -24.51
CA ASP A 62 7.64 4.00 -25.95
C ASP A 62 6.58 2.99 -26.45
N GLY A 63 5.56 2.74 -25.62
CA GLY A 63 4.48 1.77 -25.90
C GLY A 63 4.83 0.31 -25.62
N VAL A 64 6.05 0.02 -25.14
CA VAL A 64 6.50 -1.32 -24.77
C VAL A 64 6.44 -1.51 -23.26
N VAL A 65 5.73 -2.54 -22.80
CA VAL A 65 5.63 -2.91 -21.38
C VAL A 65 6.98 -3.44 -20.90
N GLN A 66 7.54 -2.76 -19.90
CA GLN A 66 8.79 -3.14 -19.26
C GLN A 66 8.55 -3.89 -17.95
N PHE A 67 7.52 -3.51 -17.19
CA PHE A 67 7.17 -4.17 -15.95
C PHE A 67 5.67 -4.20 -15.72
N VAL A 68 5.19 -5.33 -15.19
CA VAL A 68 3.87 -5.43 -14.56
C VAL A 68 4.07 -5.93 -13.14
N THR A 69 3.77 -5.09 -12.16
CA THR A 69 3.80 -5.47 -10.75
C THR A 69 2.38 -5.60 -10.23
N THR A 70 2.03 -6.74 -9.65
CA THR A 70 0.71 -6.97 -9.03
C THR A 70 0.88 -7.32 -7.55
N LEU A 71 0.06 -6.68 -6.72
CA LEU A 71 -0.14 -6.98 -5.31
C LEU A 71 -1.61 -7.37 -5.11
N ASN A 72 -1.86 -8.50 -4.47
CA ASN A 72 -3.21 -8.92 -4.11
C ASN A 72 -3.32 -9.13 -2.60
N ILE A 73 -4.29 -8.45 -1.99
CA ILE A 73 -4.59 -8.52 -0.56
C ILE A 73 -6.00 -9.11 -0.46
N PRO A 74 -6.13 -10.41 -0.19
CA PRO A 74 -7.43 -11.09 -0.24
C PRO A 74 -8.39 -10.62 0.86
N ASN A 75 -7.88 -10.35 2.06
CA ASN A 75 -8.69 -9.80 3.14
C ASN A 75 -7.84 -8.88 4.01
N LEU A 76 -8.13 -7.57 3.94
CA LEU A 76 -7.36 -6.55 4.64
C LEU A 76 -7.52 -6.64 6.17
N ALA A 77 -8.62 -7.23 6.65
CA ALA A 77 -8.91 -7.41 8.07
C ALA A 77 -8.02 -8.49 8.72
N THR A 78 -7.63 -9.51 7.95
CA THR A 78 -6.88 -10.68 8.47
C THR A 78 -5.42 -10.71 8.02
N THR A 79 -5.01 -9.80 7.14
CA THR A 79 -3.64 -9.76 6.63
C THR A 79 -2.71 -9.19 7.69
N THR A 80 -1.96 -10.07 8.37
CA THR A 80 -0.97 -9.70 9.39
C THR A 80 0.45 -9.56 8.85
N GLU A 81 0.73 -10.07 7.66
CA GLU A 81 2.04 -10.02 7.01
C GLU A 81 2.00 -9.11 5.77
N LEU A 82 3.15 -8.57 5.38
CA LEU A 82 3.25 -7.78 4.15
C LEU A 82 3.02 -8.71 2.94
N PRO A 83 2.01 -8.45 2.10
CA PRO A 83 1.74 -9.31 0.96
C PRO A 83 2.88 -9.20 -0.07
N GLU A 84 3.25 -10.33 -0.66
CA GLU A 84 4.33 -10.41 -1.64
C GLU A 84 3.92 -9.76 -2.97
N PHE A 85 4.89 -9.09 -3.60
CA PHE A 85 4.70 -8.50 -4.93
C PHE A 85 5.07 -9.51 -6.00
N ASN A 86 4.17 -9.70 -6.96
CA ASN A 86 4.49 -10.45 -8.18
C ASN A 86 4.90 -9.46 -9.26
N THR A 87 6.15 -9.54 -9.72
CA THR A 87 6.67 -8.66 -10.78
C THR A 87 6.99 -9.48 -12.02
N GLU A 88 6.29 -9.18 -13.11
CA GLU A 88 6.56 -9.71 -14.44
C GLU A 88 7.39 -8.70 -15.24
N MET A 89 8.38 -9.20 -15.98
CA MET A 89 9.28 -8.41 -16.79
C MET A 89 9.78 -9.20 -18.02
N PRO A 90 10.19 -8.54 -19.11
CA PRO A 90 10.89 -9.15 -20.24
C PRO A 90 12.12 -9.98 -19.83
N LEU A 91 12.43 -11.02 -20.63
CA LEU A 91 13.47 -12.02 -20.37
C LEU A 91 14.90 -11.47 -20.24
N ASP A 92 15.18 -10.27 -20.78
CA ASP A 92 16.50 -9.59 -20.70
C ASP A 92 16.71 -8.85 -19.36
N GLY A 93 15.78 -9.01 -18.43
CA GLY A 93 15.80 -8.46 -17.09
C GLY A 93 16.84 -9.05 -16.15
N PHE A 94 17.43 -8.21 -15.29
CA PHE A 94 18.26 -8.67 -14.18
C PHE A 94 17.51 -8.53 -12.85
N VAL A 95 17.44 -9.61 -12.07
CA VAL A 95 16.75 -9.65 -10.77
C VAL A 95 17.76 -9.88 -9.64
N THR A 96 17.76 -9.01 -8.63
CA THR A 96 18.55 -9.15 -7.39
C THR A 96 17.65 -9.02 -6.17
N GLY A 97 17.31 -10.14 -5.54
CA GLY A 97 16.36 -10.15 -4.44
C GLY A 97 14.99 -9.66 -4.90
N GLU A 98 14.45 -8.64 -4.22
CA GLU A 98 13.14 -8.02 -4.50
C GLU A 98 13.21 -6.91 -5.57
N SER A 99 14.39 -6.71 -6.17
CA SER A 99 14.63 -5.64 -7.11
C SER A 99 14.90 -6.18 -8.51
N SER A 100 14.18 -5.65 -9.49
CA SER A 100 14.36 -5.96 -10.90
C SER A 100 14.85 -4.75 -11.67
N ILE A 101 15.86 -4.94 -12.52
CA ILE A 101 16.47 -3.90 -13.34
C ILE A 101 16.31 -4.28 -14.81
N LEU A 102 15.78 -3.35 -15.60
CA LEU A 102 15.81 -3.41 -17.06
C LEU A 102 16.53 -2.19 -17.60
N ALA A 103 17.44 -2.42 -18.54
CA ALA A 103 18.13 -1.36 -19.26
C ALA A 103 17.74 -1.45 -20.73
N ASP A 104 17.08 -0.40 -21.22
CA ASP A 104 16.66 -0.28 -22.62
C ASP A 104 17.16 1.04 -23.19
N ALA A 105 18.13 0.98 -24.11
CA ALA A 105 18.70 2.08 -24.89
C ALA A 105 18.57 3.48 -24.24
N GLY A 106 19.43 3.78 -23.26
CA GLY A 106 19.45 5.10 -22.60
C GLY A 106 18.37 5.30 -21.53
N THR A 107 17.57 4.28 -21.21
CA THR A 107 16.67 4.28 -20.05
C THR A 107 16.94 3.06 -19.16
N ILE A 108 17.08 3.30 -17.87
CA ILE A 108 17.22 2.27 -16.84
C ILE A 108 15.97 2.32 -15.97
N VAL A 109 15.32 1.18 -15.80
CA VAL A 109 14.15 1.03 -14.93
C VAL A 109 14.51 0.08 -13.79
N LEU A 110 14.50 0.62 -12.58
CA LEU A 110 14.62 -0.12 -11.33
C LEU A 110 13.20 -0.29 -10.76
N ASN A 111 12.75 -1.53 -10.62
CA ASN A 111 11.46 -1.89 -10.03
C ASN A 111 11.70 -2.59 -8.69
N GLN A 112 11.12 -2.08 -7.60
CA GLN A 112 11.14 -2.65 -6.25
C GLN A 112 9.71 -2.75 -5.72
N GLY A 113 8.93 -3.66 -6.30
CA GLY A 113 7.50 -3.79 -6.00
C GLY A 113 6.72 -2.58 -6.51
N LEU A 114 6.02 -1.86 -5.61
CA LEU A 114 5.29 -0.64 -6.00
C LEU A 114 6.21 0.57 -6.23
N ASN A 115 7.41 0.59 -5.67
CA ASN A 115 8.39 1.64 -5.97
C ASN A 115 9.04 1.38 -7.34
N THR A 116 9.15 2.41 -8.17
CA THR A 116 9.92 2.34 -9.42
C THR A 116 10.71 3.61 -9.63
N VAL A 117 11.99 3.44 -9.98
CA VAL A 117 12.88 4.53 -10.35
C VAL A 117 13.23 4.35 -11.82
N ILE A 118 12.94 5.37 -12.62
CA ILE A 118 13.22 5.38 -14.05
C ILE A 118 14.24 6.49 -14.30
N GLN A 119 15.39 6.12 -14.84
CA GLN A 119 16.45 7.04 -15.24
C GLN A 119 16.53 7.05 -16.75
N ASN A 120 16.13 8.15 -17.35
CA ASN A 120 16.17 8.34 -18.79
C ASN A 120 17.24 9.39 -19.14
N SER A 121 18.05 9.10 -20.15
CA SER A 121 19.08 10.00 -20.67
C SER A 121 18.87 10.40 -22.14
N MET A 122 17.73 10.01 -22.73
CA MET A 122 17.38 10.29 -24.12
C MET A 122 16.14 11.18 -24.22
N ASP A 123 16.22 12.21 -25.08
CA ASP A 123 15.09 13.10 -25.33
C ASP A 123 13.97 12.43 -26.13
N GLY A 124 12.72 12.82 -25.84
CA GLY A 124 11.54 12.43 -26.62
C GLY A 124 10.99 11.03 -26.33
N ARG A 125 11.47 10.35 -25.28
CA ARG A 125 10.91 9.06 -24.84
C ARG A 125 9.60 9.25 -24.09
N VAL A 126 8.61 8.40 -24.36
CA VAL A 126 7.34 8.40 -23.64
C VAL A 126 7.42 7.38 -22.52
N ILE A 127 7.36 7.85 -21.28
CA ILE A 127 7.36 7.01 -20.09
C ILE A 127 5.98 7.07 -19.46
N GLU A 128 5.34 5.93 -19.34
CA GLU A 128 4.01 5.80 -18.77
C GLU A 128 4.07 4.85 -17.57
N VAL A 129 3.65 5.35 -16.41
CA VAL A 129 3.58 4.58 -15.16
C VAL A 129 2.14 4.64 -14.68
N ASN A 130 1.41 3.55 -14.88
CA ASN A 130 0.01 3.45 -14.51
C ASN A 130 -0.15 2.55 -13.29
N THR A 131 -0.69 3.11 -12.21
CA THR A 131 -1.08 2.33 -11.02
C THR A 131 -2.60 2.28 -10.94
N ILE A 132 -3.15 1.07 -10.98
CA ILE A 132 -4.58 0.79 -10.86
C ILE A 132 -4.80 0.11 -9.52
N ILE A 133 -5.73 0.66 -8.72
CA ILE A 133 -6.13 0.12 -7.44
C ILE A 133 -7.58 -0.34 -7.55
N ASN A 134 -7.82 -1.63 -7.36
CA ASN A 134 -9.14 -2.23 -7.32
C ASN A 134 -9.45 -2.61 -5.87
N ALA A 135 -10.46 -1.99 -5.28
CA ALA A 135 -10.96 -2.34 -3.96
C ALA A 135 -12.35 -2.98 -4.12
N GLN A 136 -12.54 -4.17 -3.56
CA GLN A 136 -13.82 -4.85 -3.51
C GLN A 136 -14.25 -4.99 -2.06
N ILE A 137 -15.53 -4.71 -1.81
CA ILE A 137 -16.16 -4.78 -0.49
C ILE A 137 -17.30 -5.79 -0.57
N ASP A 138 -17.16 -6.91 0.12
CA ASP A 138 -18.16 -7.96 0.17
C ASP A 138 -19.02 -7.82 1.44
N ASN A 139 -20.26 -7.33 1.27
CA ASN A 139 -21.22 -7.06 2.36
C ASN A 139 -22.38 -8.05 2.40
N MET A 140 -22.25 -9.20 1.73
CA MET A 140 -23.39 -10.10 1.50
C MET A 140 -23.92 -10.76 2.79
N ASN A 141 -23.11 -10.83 3.85
CA ASN A 141 -23.56 -11.20 5.19
C ASN A 141 -24.47 -10.13 5.82
N LEU A 142 -24.06 -8.85 5.75
CA LEU A 142 -24.82 -7.72 6.29
C LEU A 142 -26.22 -7.60 5.66
N PHE A 143 -26.32 -7.76 4.34
CA PHE A 143 -27.62 -7.71 3.65
C PHE A 143 -28.54 -8.87 4.04
N ARG A 144 -28.01 -10.07 4.27
CA ARG A 144 -28.80 -11.21 4.75
C ARG A 144 -29.36 -10.95 6.15
N GLU A 145 -28.57 -10.35 7.02
CA GLU A 145 -28.97 -10.03 8.39
C GLU A 145 -30.04 -8.93 8.44
N ILE A 146 -29.88 -7.85 7.67
CA ILE A 146 -30.90 -6.79 7.55
C ILE A 146 -32.21 -7.35 6.97
N GLY A 147 -32.12 -8.22 5.96
CA GLY A 147 -33.28 -8.89 5.37
C GLY A 147 -34.02 -9.77 6.38
N LEU A 148 -33.29 -10.49 7.24
CA LEU A 148 -33.88 -11.31 8.30
C LEU A 148 -34.54 -10.46 9.39
N MET A 149 -33.90 -9.36 9.82
CA MET A 149 -34.47 -8.45 10.82
C MET A 149 -35.79 -7.84 10.34
N ASN A 150 -35.87 -7.43 9.08
CA ASN A 150 -37.09 -6.90 8.48
C ASN A 150 -38.19 -7.98 8.39
N LEU A 151 -37.82 -9.19 7.98
CA LEU A 151 -38.76 -10.32 7.94
C LEU A 151 -39.30 -10.65 9.34
N ILE A 152 -38.44 -10.68 10.37
CA ILE A 152 -38.86 -10.95 11.75
C ILE A 152 -39.81 -9.85 12.25
N ASN A 153 -39.50 -8.58 12.01
CA ASN A 153 -40.35 -7.45 12.40
C ASN A 153 -41.71 -7.47 11.69
N GLU A 154 -41.74 -7.83 10.40
CA GLU A 154 -42.99 -7.99 9.65
C GLU A 154 -43.84 -9.16 10.19
N GLN A 155 -43.22 -10.30 10.52
CA GLN A 155 -43.92 -11.45 11.08
C GLN A 155 -44.41 -11.16 12.51
N LEU A 156 -43.64 -10.44 13.32
CA LEU A 156 -44.06 -9.99 14.65
C LEU A 156 -45.26 -9.04 14.56
N MET A 157 -45.20 -8.03 13.67
CA MET A 157 -46.33 -7.11 13.45
C MET A 157 -47.56 -7.83 12.90
N LYS A 158 -47.39 -8.84 12.06
CA LYS A 158 -48.48 -9.67 11.54
C LYS A 158 -49.06 -10.61 12.59
N ALA A 159 -48.26 -11.09 13.55
CA ALA A 159 -48.72 -11.94 14.65
C ALA A 159 -49.45 -11.17 15.76
N MET A 160 -49.26 -9.86 15.86
CA MET A 160 -49.96 -8.99 16.83
C MET A 160 -51.29 -8.41 16.31
N ARG A 161 -51.67 -8.71 15.07
CA ARG A 161 -52.88 -8.19 14.42
C ARG A 161 -53.84 -9.32 14.11
#